data_AF-A0A803R4U4-F1
#
_entry.id   AF-A0A803R4U4-F1
#
_cell.length_a   1.000
_cell.length_b   1.000
_cell.length_c   1.000
_cell.angle_alpha   90.00
_cell.angle_beta   90.00
_cell.angle_gamma   90.00
#
_symmetry.space_group_name_H-M   'P 1'
#
loop_
_entity.id
_entity.type
_entity.pdbx_description
1 polymer ?
#
loop_
_entity_poly.entity_id
_entity_poly.type
_entity_poly.pdbx_seq_one_letter_code
_entity_poly.pdbx_strand_id
1 'polypeptide(L)'
;MPNMPFLYAMDFIEVLKKKHAAGTYRKMVIYVEACESGSIFEGIMPKDMNIYVTTASNAQENSWGTYCPGMEPPPPPEYITCLGDLYSVAWMEDSQGHNLKRETIKQQYETVKERTANANDFVNSGSHVMEYGSRSIRAEKLYLYQGFDPATVNFPPNNNKLHMPMEVVNQRDAELYFMWQLYKRSESEKKTEILKQIKDTTRHRTHLDESIKLIGSLLYGPQKNEAVLNSVRSPGLPLVDDWSCLKSMVRVFEKHCGSLTQYGMKHMRAFANICNNGVSQASMEEACLATCDNHDAGQWHPSNKGFSA
;
A
#
# COMPACT_ATOMS: atom_id res chain seq x y z
N MET A 1 -1.95 -9.25 -1.59
CA MET A 1 -2.67 -10.40 -2.19
C MET A 1 -3.66 -10.94 -1.18
N PRO A 2 -4.83 -11.48 -1.59
CA PRO A 2 -5.79 -12.09 -0.67
C PRO A 2 -5.23 -13.31 0.07
N ASN A 3 -4.37 -14.09 -0.59
CA ASN A 3 -3.66 -15.24 -0.05
C ASN A 3 -2.15 -15.06 -0.23
N MET A 4 -1.39 -15.79 0.58
CA MET A 4 0.07 -15.79 0.52
C MET A 4 0.62 -16.59 -0.68
N PRO A 5 1.84 -16.27 -1.16
CA PRO A 5 2.71 -15.17 -0.72
C PRO A 5 2.25 -13.80 -1.26
N PHE A 6 2.80 -12.73 -0.67
CA PHE A 6 2.63 -11.38 -1.19
C PHE A 6 3.52 -11.11 -2.42
N LEU A 7 3.18 -10.07 -3.17
CA LEU A 7 3.97 -9.61 -4.31
C LEU A 7 5.08 -8.67 -3.80
N TYR A 8 6.34 -9.05 -4.00
CA TYR A 8 7.48 -8.19 -3.71
C TYR A 8 7.86 -7.37 -4.94
N ALA A 9 8.28 -6.13 -4.71
CA ALA A 9 8.51 -5.16 -5.78
C ALA A 9 9.50 -5.65 -6.84
N MET A 10 10.63 -6.22 -6.42
CA MET A 10 11.63 -6.71 -7.37
C MET A 10 11.09 -7.84 -8.27
N ASP A 11 10.26 -8.75 -7.75
CA ASP A 11 9.64 -9.79 -8.57
C ASP A 11 8.73 -9.17 -9.64
N PHE A 12 7.96 -8.14 -9.26
CA PHE A 12 7.09 -7.43 -10.19
C PHE A 12 7.91 -6.74 -11.29
N ILE A 13 8.98 -6.02 -10.93
CA ILE A 13 9.86 -5.35 -11.89
C ILE A 13 10.54 -6.36 -12.82
N GLU A 14 10.98 -7.51 -12.33
CA GLU A 14 11.58 -8.56 -13.18
C GLU A 14 10.57 -9.14 -14.19
N VAL A 15 9.30 -9.29 -13.79
CA VAL A 15 8.23 -9.66 -14.74
C VAL A 15 8.04 -8.59 -15.81
N LEU A 16 8.06 -7.30 -15.45
CA LEU A 16 7.95 -6.20 -16.41
C LEU A 16 9.13 -6.18 -17.38
N LYS A 17 10.37 -6.37 -16.90
CA LYS A 17 11.57 -6.49 -17.74
C LYS A 17 11.44 -7.66 -18.72
N LYS A 18 11.00 -8.83 -18.23
CA LYS A 18 10.76 -10.00 -19.09
C LYS A 18 9.70 -9.72 -20.15
N LYS A 19 8.62 -9.03 -19.78
CA LYS A 19 7.55 -8.64 -20.72
C LYS A 19 8.04 -7.66 -21.78
N HIS A 20 8.93 -6.73 -21.40
CA HIS A 20 9.59 -5.80 -22.31
C HIS A 20 10.51 -6.51 -23.29
N ALA A 21 11.38 -7.39 -22.79
CA ALA A 21 12.29 -8.18 -23.62
C ALA A 21 11.56 -9.07 -24.64
N ALA A 22 10.35 -9.52 -24.30
CA ALA A 22 9.50 -10.27 -25.23
C ALA A 22 8.91 -9.42 -26.37
N GLY A 23 8.98 -8.08 -26.30
CA GLY A 23 8.47 -7.19 -27.36
C GLY A 23 6.95 -7.27 -27.58
N THR A 24 6.19 -7.70 -26.57
CA THR A 24 4.75 -8.01 -26.71
C THR A 24 3.81 -6.90 -26.24
N TYR A 25 4.32 -5.67 -26.13
CA TYR A 25 3.50 -4.45 -25.98
C TYR A 25 4.24 -3.27 -26.62
N ARG A 26 3.49 -2.24 -27.03
CA ARG A 26 4.07 -1.00 -27.55
C ARG A 26 4.40 -0.03 -26.41
N LYS A 27 3.40 0.28 -25.59
CA LYS A 27 3.49 1.11 -24.38
C LYS A 27 2.55 0.54 -23.32
N MET A 28 2.88 0.75 -22.05
CA MET A 28 2.09 0.27 -20.91
C MET A 28 1.91 1.38 -19.90
N VAL A 29 0.73 1.44 -19.28
CA VAL A 29 0.45 2.32 -18.16
C VAL A 29 -0.01 1.48 -16.97
N ILE A 30 0.51 1.76 -15.78
CA ILE A 30 0.20 1.04 -14.54
C ILE A 30 -0.24 2.06 -13.48
N TYR A 31 -1.41 1.84 -12.89
CA TYR A 31 -1.94 2.60 -11.75
C TYR A 31 -1.88 1.69 -10.52
N VAL A 32 -1.30 2.16 -9.42
CA VAL A 32 -1.17 1.36 -8.19
C VAL A 32 -1.77 2.10 -7.01
N GLU A 33 -2.89 1.56 -6.51
CA GLU A 33 -3.49 1.91 -5.23
C GLU A 33 -2.93 0.99 -4.14
N ALA A 34 -2.13 1.56 -3.24
CA ALA A 34 -1.65 0.90 -2.02
C ALA A 34 -0.96 1.91 -1.09
N CYS A 35 -0.87 1.59 0.20
CA CYS A 35 0.05 2.27 1.10
C CYS A 35 1.50 2.09 0.63
N GLU A 36 2.30 3.15 0.77
CA GLU A 36 3.69 3.19 0.34
C GLU A 36 3.92 2.71 -1.11
N SER A 37 2.94 2.91 -1.98
CA SER A 37 2.92 2.35 -3.35
C SER A 37 4.12 2.81 -4.19
N GLY A 38 4.69 3.97 -3.90
CA GLY A 38 5.94 4.43 -4.51
C GLY A 38 7.14 3.49 -4.28
N SER A 39 7.17 2.78 -3.15
CA SER A 39 8.27 1.85 -2.79
C SER A 39 8.38 0.64 -3.74
N ILE A 40 7.34 0.39 -4.54
CA ILE A 40 7.34 -0.67 -5.55
C ILE A 40 8.20 -0.31 -6.77
N PHE A 41 8.49 0.97 -6.97
CA PHE A 41 9.14 1.47 -8.20
C PHE A 41 10.36 2.34 -7.92
N GLU A 42 10.40 3.03 -6.79
CA GLU A 42 11.49 3.93 -6.43
C GLU A 42 12.84 3.20 -6.40
N GLY A 43 13.81 3.73 -7.14
CA GLY A 43 15.16 3.17 -7.28
C GLY A 43 15.28 1.86 -8.07
N ILE A 44 14.17 1.22 -8.46
CA ILE A 44 14.20 -0.06 -9.18
C ILE A 44 13.51 -0.05 -10.55
N MET A 45 12.64 0.93 -10.85
CA MET A 45 11.90 1.00 -12.12
C MET A 45 12.72 1.67 -13.25
N PRO A 46 13.10 0.92 -14.31
CA PRO A 46 13.76 1.49 -15.48
C PRO A 46 12.86 2.47 -16.26
N LYS A 47 13.48 3.43 -16.95
CA LYS A 47 12.78 4.48 -17.72
C LYS A 47 12.68 4.19 -19.22
N ASP A 48 13.36 3.16 -19.70
CA ASP A 48 13.54 2.77 -21.10
C ASP A 48 12.64 1.60 -21.54
N MET A 49 11.71 1.16 -20.69
CA MET A 49 10.82 0.03 -21.00
C MET A 49 9.50 0.42 -21.68
N ASN A 50 9.26 1.69 -22.02
CA ASN A 50 7.94 2.16 -22.49
C ASN A 50 6.80 1.83 -21.51
N ILE A 51 7.07 1.92 -20.21
CA ILE A 51 6.09 1.73 -19.13
C ILE A 51 6.02 3.02 -18.33
N TYR A 52 4.83 3.59 -18.18
CA TYR A 52 4.55 4.71 -17.29
C TYR A 52 3.78 4.22 -16.07
N VAL A 53 4.16 4.68 -14.89
CA VAL A 53 3.54 4.27 -13.64
C VAL A 53 3.09 5.49 -12.87
N THR A 54 1.91 5.41 -12.28
CA THR A 54 1.43 6.34 -11.25
C THR A 54 1.02 5.56 -10.00
N THR A 55 1.29 6.13 -8.83
CA THR A 55 1.04 5.48 -7.53
C THR A 55 0.27 6.41 -6.61
N ALA A 56 -0.63 5.85 -5.79
CA ALA A 56 -1.47 6.61 -4.85
C ALA A 56 -0.68 7.44 -3.83
N SER A 57 0.53 6.97 -3.50
CA SER A 57 1.38 7.53 -2.45
C SER A 57 2.86 7.44 -2.82
N ASN A 58 3.69 8.22 -2.12
CA ASN A 58 5.14 8.04 -2.12
C ASN A 58 5.54 6.74 -1.40
N ALA A 59 6.84 6.49 -1.24
CA ALA A 59 7.33 5.25 -0.63
C ALA A 59 7.20 5.19 0.90
N GLN A 60 6.52 6.16 1.54
CA GLN A 60 6.62 6.40 2.98
C GLN A 60 5.34 6.84 3.68
N GLU A 61 4.25 6.99 2.95
CA GLU A 61 2.96 7.42 3.47
C GLU A 61 1.87 6.41 3.12
N ASN A 62 0.74 6.52 3.82
CA ASN A 62 -0.42 5.67 3.58
C ASN A 62 -1.16 6.11 2.31
N SER A 63 -2.02 5.22 1.82
CA SER A 63 -3.14 5.64 0.98
C SER A 63 -4.45 5.60 1.79
N TRP A 64 -5.54 6.07 1.18
CA TRP A 64 -6.74 6.51 1.91
C TRP A 64 -7.99 5.92 1.29
N GLY A 65 -8.85 5.31 2.12
CA GLY A 65 -10.21 4.93 1.76
C GLY A 65 -11.14 6.15 1.84
N THR A 66 -12.12 6.24 0.95
CA THR A 66 -13.15 7.28 0.94
C THR A 66 -14.54 6.69 0.68
N TYR A 67 -15.58 7.52 0.70
CA TYR A 67 -16.98 7.07 0.67
C TYR A 67 -17.26 6.09 1.82
N CYS A 68 -16.81 6.44 3.02
CA CYS A 68 -16.88 5.60 4.20
C CYS A 68 -18.12 5.95 5.06
N PRO A 69 -18.72 4.97 5.77
CA PRO A 69 -19.87 5.23 6.63
C PRO A 69 -19.58 6.32 7.65
N GLY A 70 -20.46 7.32 7.80
CA GLY A 70 -20.28 8.41 8.75
C GLY A 70 -19.17 9.41 8.40
N MET A 71 -18.76 9.44 7.13
CA MET A 71 -17.84 10.43 6.56
C MET A 71 -18.48 11.18 5.40
N GLU A 72 -17.97 12.37 5.08
CA GLU A 72 -18.40 13.15 3.93
C GLU A 72 -17.48 12.98 2.70
N PRO A 73 -18.02 12.65 1.51
CA PRO A 73 -19.42 12.35 1.24
C PRO A 73 -19.80 10.91 1.65
N PRO A 74 -20.99 10.71 2.24
CA PRO A 74 -21.36 9.43 2.84
C PRO A 74 -21.84 8.42 1.79
N PRO A 75 -21.59 7.12 1.99
CA PRO A 75 -22.23 6.06 1.22
C PRO A 75 -23.69 5.88 1.67
N PRO A 76 -24.53 5.17 0.89
CA PRO A 76 -25.87 4.79 1.31
C PRO A 76 -25.86 4.04 2.67
N PRO A 77 -26.89 4.24 3.53
CA PRO A 77 -26.86 3.76 4.91
C PRO A 77 -26.64 2.26 5.08
N GLU A 78 -27.06 1.43 4.13
CA GLU A 78 -26.90 -0.03 4.15
C GLU A 78 -25.42 -0.48 4.07
N TYR A 79 -24.53 0.35 3.53
CA TYR A 79 -23.11 0.03 3.47
C TYR A 79 -22.41 0.28 4.80
N ILE A 80 -21.60 -0.69 5.21
CA ILE A 80 -20.82 -0.69 6.47
C ILE A 80 -19.31 -0.65 6.22
N THR A 81 -18.91 -0.39 4.98
CA THR A 81 -17.51 -0.31 4.52
C THR A 81 -17.33 0.90 3.62
N CYS A 82 -16.09 1.35 3.45
CA CYS A 82 -15.73 2.31 2.41
C CYS A 82 -16.02 1.74 1.02
N LEU A 83 -16.51 2.58 0.10
CA LEU A 83 -16.87 2.15 -1.27
C LEU A 83 -15.72 2.32 -2.28
N GLY A 84 -14.68 3.07 -1.94
CA GLY A 84 -13.53 3.24 -2.80
C GLY A 84 -12.35 3.87 -2.08
N ASP A 85 -11.29 4.09 -2.84
CA ASP A 85 -10.02 4.64 -2.35
C ASP A 85 -9.75 5.98 -3.04
N LEU A 86 -9.25 6.97 -2.31
CA LEU A 86 -9.16 8.36 -2.74
C LEU A 86 -8.46 8.51 -4.09
N TYR A 87 -7.31 7.86 -4.29
CA TYR A 87 -6.59 7.88 -5.56
C TYR A 87 -7.36 7.13 -6.66
N SER A 88 -7.89 5.94 -6.34
CA SER A 88 -8.62 5.12 -7.30
C SER A 88 -9.88 5.80 -7.83
N VAL A 89 -10.72 6.35 -6.93
CA VAL A 89 -11.93 7.07 -7.33
C VAL A 89 -11.57 8.36 -8.05
N ALA A 90 -10.46 9.01 -7.69
CA ALA A 90 -10.01 10.22 -8.36
C ALA A 90 -9.77 9.99 -9.86
N TRP A 91 -9.01 8.97 -10.25
CA TRP A 91 -8.72 8.74 -11.67
C TRP A 91 -9.89 8.13 -12.42
N MET A 92 -10.69 7.25 -11.79
CA MET A 92 -11.85 6.64 -12.45
C MET A 92 -12.94 7.66 -12.76
N GLU A 93 -13.27 8.52 -11.79
CA GLU A 93 -14.29 9.56 -11.96
C GLU A 93 -13.83 10.68 -12.90
N ASP A 94 -12.52 10.98 -12.91
CA ASP A 94 -11.92 11.87 -13.90
C ASP A 94 -12.08 11.31 -15.31
N SER A 95 -11.72 10.04 -15.52
CA SER A 95 -11.85 9.38 -16.83
C SER A 95 -13.29 9.32 -17.33
N GLN A 96 -14.26 9.08 -16.44
CA GLN A 96 -15.69 9.08 -16.77
C GLN A 96 -16.24 10.49 -17.00
N GLY A 97 -15.64 11.49 -16.37
CA GLY A 97 -16.03 12.89 -16.44
C GLY A 97 -15.48 13.66 -17.64
N HIS A 98 -14.68 13.03 -18.51
CA HIS A 98 -13.98 13.69 -19.61
C HIS A 98 -13.97 12.92 -20.93
N ASN A 99 -13.71 13.66 -22.02
CA ASN A 99 -13.46 13.07 -23.33
C ASN A 99 -12.00 12.58 -23.42
N LEU A 100 -11.80 11.26 -23.31
CA LEU A 100 -10.45 10.65 -23.29
C LEU A 100 -9.67 10.77 -24.61
N LYS A 101 -10.30 11.16 -25.71
CA LYS A 101 -9.59 11.53 -26.96
C LYS A 101 -8.95 12.92 -26.86
N ARG A 102 -9.42 13.76 -25.94
CA ARG A 102 -8.90 15.11 -25.70
C ARG A 102 -7.95 15.14 -24.51
N GLU A 103 -8.27 14.43 -23.44
CA GLU A 103 -7.45 14.40 -22.23
C GLU A 103 -6.18 13.56 -22.41
N THR A 104 -5.08 14.05 -21.85
CA THR A 104 -3.78 13.37 -21.82
C THR A 104 -3.53 12.70 -20.48
N ILE A 105 -2.65 11.69 -20.46
CA ILE A 105 -2.17 11.07 -19.22
C ILE A 105 -1.60 12.13 -18.25
N LYS A 106 -0.89 13.13 -18.78
CA LYS A 106 -0.39 14.25 -17.98
C LYS A 106 -1.51 14.98 -17.24
N GLN A 107 -2.60 15.31 -17.93
CA GLN A 107 -3.69 16.08 -17.35
C GLN A 107 -4.35 15.31 -16.21
N GLN A 108 -4.72 14.04 -16.46
CA GLN A 108 -5.26 13.18 -15.41
C GLN A 108 -4.30 13.02 -14.23
N TYR A 109 -3.00 12.84 -14.46
CA TYR A 109 -2.03 12.75 -13.36
C TYR A 109 -2.08 14.00 -12.45
N GLU A 110 -2.11 15.21 -13.02
CA GLU A 110 -2.17 16.43 -12.21
C GLU A 110 -3.53 16.58 -11.49
N THR A 111 -4.64 16.26 -12.16
CA THR A 111 -5.99 16.25 -11.54
C THR A 111 -6.07 15.28 -10.35
N VAL A 112 -5.59 14.05 -10.56
CA VAL A 112 -5.59 12.99 -9.56
C VAL A 112 -4.66 13.34 -8.40
N LYS A 113 -3.50 13.94 -8.70
CA LYS A 113 -2.57 14.43 -7.69
C LYS A 113 -3.18 15.51 -6.82
N GLU A 114 -3.86 16.49 -7.41
CA GLU A 114 -4.53 17.56 -6.67
C GLU A 114 -5.64 17.01 -5.76
N ARG A 115 -6.52 16.15 -6.30
CA ARG A 115 -7.60 15.55 -5.50
C ARG A 115 -7.08 14.66 -4.38
N THR A 116 -6.06 13.85 -4.65
CA THR A 116 -5.48 12.92 -3.66
C THR A 116 -4.65 13.64 -2.60
N ALA A 117 -4.11 14.82 -2.92
CA ALA A 117 -3.45 15.67 -1.92
C ALA A 117 -4.42 16.20 -0.86
N ASN A 118 -5.73 16.17 -1.13
CA ASN A 118 -6.80 16.51 -0.19
C ASN A 118 -6.56 17.84 0.55
N ALA A 119 -6.49 18.94 -0.21
CA ALA A 119 -6.08 20.27 0.27
C ALA A 119 -4.67 20.33 0.88
N ASN A 120 -3.78 19.44 0.48
CA ASN A 120 -2.40 19.29 0.94
C ASN A 120 -2.25 18.87 2.42
N ASP A 121 -3.27 18.23 3.01
CA ASP A 121 -3.20 17.63 4.34
C ASP A 121 -2.61 16.20 4.27
N PHE A 122 -1.32 16.13 4.00
CA PHE A 122 -0.57 14.87 3.90
C PHE A 122 -0.37 14.15 5.24
N VAL A 123 -0.77 14.76 6.35
CA VAL A 123 -0.65 14.16 7.69
C VAL A 123 -1.87 13.31 8.01
N ASN A 124 -3.07 13.82 7.74
CA ASN A 124 -4.29 13.19 8.22
C ASN A 124 -5.23 12.69 7.12
N SER A 125 -5.09 13.15 5.88
CA SER A 125 -6.17 12.92 4.91
C SER A 125 -5.77 12.86 3.43
N GLY A 126 -4.50 13.08 3.08
CA GLY A 126 -4.03 13.07 1.69
C GLY A 126 -2.70 12.34 1.49
N SER A 127 -2.34 12.12 0.24
CA SER A 127 -1.06 11.51 -0.15
C SER A 127 -0.49 12.11 -1.45
N HIS A 128 0.81 11.96 -1.64
CA HIS A 128 1.55 12.40 -2.81
C HIS A 128 1.45 11.36 -3.93
N VAL A 129 0.68 11.67 -4.96
CA VAL A 129 0.64 10.85 -6.18
C VAL A 129 1.97 10.95 -6.92
N MET A 130 2.65 9.83 -7.10
CA MET A 130 3.98 9.78 -7.72
C MET A 130 3.93 9.26 -9.15
N GLU A 131 4.99 9.51 -9.92
CA GLU A 131 5.15 8.95 -11.26
C GLU A 131 6.56 8.38 -11.51
N TYR A 132 6.62 7.22 -12.17
CA TYR A 132 7.85 6.49 -12.47
C TYR A 132 7.87 6.01 -13.94
N GLY A 133 9.04 5.54 -14.38
CA GLY A 133 9.22 5.00 -15.74
C GLY A 133 9.28 6.06 -16.85
N SER A 134 8.75 5.72 -18.01
CA SER A 134 8.85 6.47 -19.27
C SER A 134 7.91 7.68 -19.32
N ARG A 135 8.36 8.85 -18.85
CA ARG A 135 7.57 10.10 -18.85
C ARG A 135 7.20 10.62 -20.25
N SER A 136 7.81 10.12 -21.32
CA SER A 136 7.41 10.44 -22.71
C SER A 136 5.98 10.02 -23.02
N ILE A 137 5.42 9.06 -22.27
CA ILE A 137 4.04 8.58 -22.40
C ILE A 137 3.02 9.63 -21.90
N ARG A 138 3.43 10.57 -21.03
CA ARG A 138 2.53 11.59 -20.46
C ARG A 138 1.78 12.43 -21.50
N ALA A 139 2.36 12.63 -22.69
CA ALA A 139 1.76 13.42 -23.77
C ALA A 139 0.64 12.67 -24.53
N GLU A 140 0.53 11.35 -24.34
CA GLU A 140 -0.47 10.55 -25.04
C GLU A 140 -1.87 10.74 -24.47
N LYS A 141 -2.87 10.51 -25.33
CA LYS A 141 -4.28 10.60 -24.97
C LYS A 141 -4.73 9.35 -24.23
N LEU A 142 -5.56 9.53 -23.21
CA LEU A 142 -6.02 8.45 -22.34
C LEU A 142 -6.77 7.34 -23.10
N TYR A 143 -7.46 7.69 -24.19
CA TYR A 143 -8.25 6.70 -24.94
C TYR A 143 -7.43 5.53 -25.49
N LEU A 144 -6.12 5.70 -25.67
CA LEU A 144 -5.22 4.64 -26.11
C LEU A 144 -5.11 3.49 -25.09
N TYR A 145 -5.40 3.77 -23.83
CA TYR A 145 -5.25 2.84 -22.70
C TYR A 145 -6.60 2.47 -22.07
N GLN A 146 -7.55 3.40 -22.05
CA GLN A 146 -8.82 3.27 -21.35
C GLN A 146 -10.04 3.21 -22.29
N GLY A 147 -9.83 3.31 -23.61
CA GLY A 147 -10.92 3.34 -24.59
C GLY A 147 -11.63 4.69 -24.68
N PHE A 148 -12.74 4.74 -25.40
CA PHE A 148 -13.50 5.97 -25.63
C PHE A 148 -15.00 5.70 -25.51
N ASP A 149 -15.66 6.41 -24.59
CA ASP A 149 -17.11 6.43 -24.49
C ASP A 149 -17.69 7.52 -25.41
N PRO A 150 -18.51 7.17 -26.43
CA PRO A 150 -19.16 8.13 -27.30
C PRO A 150 -19.99 9.21 -26.59
N ALA A 151 -20.55 8.93 -25.39
CA ALA A 151 -21.34 9.89 -24.62
C ALA A 151 -20.52 11.11 -24.18
N THR A 152 -19.19 10.96 -24.07
CA THR A 152 -18.28 12.02 -23.63
C THR A 152 -17.89 13.00 -24.76
N VAL A 153 -18.37 12.82 -25.99
CA VAL A 153 -17.91 13.60 -27.16
C VAL A 153 -17.99 15.12 -26.96
N ASN A 154 -19.07 15.57 -26.30
CA ASN A 154 -19.36 16.98 -26.03
C ASN A 154 -18.92 17.44 -24.65
N PHE A 155 -18.26 16.59 -23.86
CA PHE A 155 -17.77 16.99 -22.56
C PHE A 155 -16.68 18.06 -22.71
N PRO A 156 -16.65 19.05 -21.81
CA PRO A 156 -15.66 20.11 -21.86
C PRO A 156 -14.25 19.52 -21.64
N PRO A 157 -13.21 20.09 -22.26
CA PRO A 157 -11.85 19.59 -22.17
C PRO A 157 -11.19 19.83 -20.80
N ASN A 158 -11.65 20.84 -20.06
CA ASN A 158 -11.26 21.12 -18.69
C ASN A 158 -12.53 21.32 -17.87
N ASN A 159 -12.79 20.44 -16.92
CA ASN A 159 -13.67 20.76 -15.82
C ASN A 159 -12.79 21.29 -14.69
N ASN A 160 -12.69 22.61 -14.52
CA ASN A 160 -12.13 23.23 -13.32
C ASN A 160 -13.04 22.92 -12.10
N LYS A 161 -13.24 21.64 -11.80
CA LYS A 161 -13.95 21.20 -10.61
C LYS A 161 -13.04 21.52 -9.43
N LEU A 162 -13.50 22.43 -8.58
CA LEU A 162 -12.95 22.52 -7.24
C LEU A 162 -13.18 21.16 -6.59
N HIS A 163 -12.10 20.45 -6.30
CA HIS A 163 -12.16 19.24 -5.51
C HIS A 163 -12.29 19.65 -4.05
N MET A 164 -13.51 19.54 -3.52
CA MET A 164 -13.73 19.69 -2.09
C MET A 164 -12.97 18.58 -1.36
N PRO A 165 -12.35 18.89 -0.20
CA PRO A 165 -11.69 17.89 0.61
C PRO A 165 -12.65 16.76 0.96
N MET A 166 -12.17 15.54 0.94
CA MET A 166 -12.92 14.34 1.28
C MET A 166 -12.54 13.90 2.69
N GLU A 167 -13.50 13.49 3.49
CA GLU A 167 -13.20 12.72 4.69
C GLU A 167 -12.78 11.30 4.29
N VAL A 168 -11.77 10.77 4.99
CA VAL A 168 -11.10 9.53 4.61
C VAL A 168 -10.72 8.67 5.81
N VAL A 169 -10.54 7.38 5.56
CA VAL A 169 -10.00 6.40 6.52
C VAL A 169 -8.62 5.95 6.05
N ASN A 170 -7.66 5.87 6.96
CA ASN A 170 -6.36 5.26 6.66
C ASN A 170 -6.58 3.80 6.26
N GLN A 171 -6.02 3.36 5.14
CA GLN A 171 -6.17 1.99 4.64
C GLN A 171 -5.75 0.91 5.66
N ARG A 172 -4.78 1.20 6.54
CA ARG A 172 -4.36 0.26 7.59
C ARG A 172 -5.42 0.11 8.70
N ASP A 173 -6.28 1.09 8.86
CA ASP A 173 -7.33 1.13 9.89
C ASP A 173 -8.71 0.74 9.34
N ALA A 174 -8.89 0.74 8.01
CA ALA A 174 -10.16 0.44 7.35
C ALA A 174 -10.79 -0.89 7.79
N GLU A 175 -9.98 -1.93 8.02
CA GLU A 175 -10.44 -3.22 8.52
C GLU A 175 -11.07 -3.13 9.92
N LEU A 176 -10.37 -2.47 10.86
CA LEU A 176 -10.88 -2.25 12.22
C LEU A 176 -12.07 -1.28 12.21
N TYR A 177 -12.06 -0.29 11.31
CA TYR A 177 -13.16 0.62 11.09
C TYR A 177 -14.44 -0.14 10.69
N PHE A 178 -14.33 -1.04 9.71
CA PHE A 178 -15.42 -1.93 9.30
C PHE A 178 -15.94 -2.77 10.47
N MET A 179 -15.06 -3.44 11.22
CA MET A 179 -15.47 -4.25 12.36
C MET A 179 -16.20 -3.41 13.41
N TRP A 180 -15.76 -2.17 13.64
CA TRP A 180 -16.41 -1.25 14.57
C TRP A 180 -17.80 -0.80 14.09
N GLN A 181 -17.95 -0.51 12.80
CA GLN A 181 -19.26 -0.20 12.21
C GLN A 181 -20.21 -1.40 12.32
N LEU A 182 -19.71 -2.62 12.06
CA LEU A 182 -20.47 -3.85 12.22
C LEU A 182 -20.90 -4.07 13.68
N TYR A 183 -19.98 -3.85 14.63
CA TYR A 183 -20.27 -3.93 16.07
C TYR A 183 -21.40 -2.98 16.50
N LYS A 184 -21.33 -1.71 16.05
CA LYS A 184 -22.35 -0.71 16.37
C LYS A 184 -23.75 -1.10 15.91
N ARG A 185 -23.85 -1.78 14.76
CA ARG A 185 -25.12 -2.14 14.09
C ARG A 185 -25.64 -3.55 14.42
N SER A 186 -24.88 -4.36 15.14
CA SER A 186 -25.24 -5.75 15.44
C SER A 186 -26.10 -5.88 16.72
N GLU A 187 -26.81 -6.99 16.87
CA GLU A 187 -27.54 -7.36 18.09
C GLU A 187 -26.61 -7.97 19.17
N SER A 188 -27.08 -8.10 20.42
CA SER A 188 -26.24 -8.40 21.60
C SER A 188 -25.36 -9.66 21.48
N GLU A 189 -25.90 -10.76 20.92
CA GLU A 189 -25.16 -12.01 20.75
C GLU A 189 -23.99 -11.84 19.76
N LYS A 190 -24.27 -11.28 18.57
CA LYS A 190 -23.25 -10.99 17.55
C LYS A 190 -22.25 -9.93 17.99
N LYS A 191 -22.68 -8.93 18.78
CA LYS A 191 -21.78 -7.91 19.34
C LYS A 191 -20.65 -8.52 20.14
N THR A 192 -20.91 -9.58 20.92
CA THR A 192 -19.90 -10.24 21.74
C THR A 192 -18.85 -10.92 20.87
N GLU A 193 -19.26 -11.60 19.80
CA GLU A 193 -18.35 -12.22 18.83
C GLU A 193 -17.49 -11.20 18.09
N ILE A 194 -18.10 -10.13 17.57
CA ILE A 194 -17.37 -9.06 16.85
C ILE A 194 -16.38 -8.37 17.78
N LEU A 195 -16.78 -8.09 19.02
CA LEU A 195 -15.88 -7.48 20.00
C LEU A 195 -14.69 -8.40 20.32
N LYS A 196 -14.90 -9.72 20.34
CA LYS A 196 -13.79 -10.69 20.46
C LYS A 196 -12.87 -10.59 19.25
N GLN A 197 -13.39 -10.57 18.03
CA GLN A 197 -12.58 -10.43 16.81
C GLN A 197 -11.76 -9.12 16.78
N ILE A 198 -12.34 -8.00 17.22
CA ILE A 198 -11.64 -6.72 17.34
C ILE A 198 -10.49 -6.81 18.35
N LYS A 199 -10.74 -7.43 19.52
CA LYS A 199 -9.72 -7.62 20.57
C LYS A 199 -8.59 -8.52 20.08
N ASP A 200 -8.92 -9.63 19.45
CA ASP A 200 -7.98 -10.60 18.91
C ASP A 200 -7.12 -9.96 17.81
N THR A 201 -7.74 -9.21 16.89
CA THR A 201 -7.02 -8.45 15.83
C THR A 201 -6.10 -7.39 16.43
N THR A 202 -6.61 -6.57 17.36
CA THR A 202 -5.80 -5.52 18.00
C THR A 202 -4.62 -6.12 18.76
N ARG A 203 -4.83 -7.22 19.49
CA ARG A 203 -3.76 -7.93 20.22
C ARG A 203 -2.69 -8.44 19.26
N HIS A 204 -3.06 -9.01 18.12
CA HIS A 204 -2.10 -9.45 17.10
C HIS A 204 -1.31 -8.27 16.52
N ARG A 205 -1.98 -7.15 16.22
CA ARG A 205 -1.31 -5.92 15.73
C ARG A 205 -0.29 -5.40 16.74
N THR A 206 -0.67 -5.30 18.01
CA THR A 206 0.22 -4.89 19.11
C THR A 206 1.41 -5.85 19.25
N HIS A 207 1.16 -7.16 19.21
CA HIS A 207 2.23 -8.17 19.25
C HIS A 207 3.25 -7.98 18.13
N LEU A 208 2.81 -7.74 16.89
CA LEU A 208 3.71 -7.48 15.76
C LEU A 208 4.55 -6.21 15.97
N ASP A 209 3.91 -5.11 16.36
CA ASP A 209 4.60 -3.83 16.60
C ASP A 209 5.65 -3.95 17.73
N GLU A 210 5.27 -4.57 18.85
CA GLU A 210 6.15 -4.76 20.01
C GLU A 210 7.29 -5.74 19.71
N SER A 211 7.02 -6.83 19.00
CA SER A 211 8.03 -7.83 18.62
C SER A 211 9.10 -7.22 17.73
N ILE A 212 8.72 -6.43 16.72
CA ILE A 212 9.69 -5.77 15.83
C ILE A 212 10.57 -4.78 16.60
N LYS A 213 9.98 -4.03 17.53
CA LYS A 213 10.72 -3.10 18.39
C LYS A 213 11.70 -3.83 19.30
N LEU A 214 11.30 -4.96 19.90
CA LEU A 214 12.16 -5.74 20.78
C LEU A 214 13.30 -6.41 20.00
N ILE A 215 13.00 -7.00 18.84
CA ILE A 215 14.03 -7.55 17.92
C ILE A 215 15.05 -6.47 17.55
N GLY A 216 14.59 -5.27 17.18
CA GLY A 216 15.48 -4.15 16.92
C GLY A 216 16.37 -3.81 18.12
N SER A 217 15.82 -3.86 19.33
CA SER A 217 16.57 -3.60 20.57
C SER A 217 17.62 -4.66 20.84
N LEU A 218 17.34 -5.93 20.53
CA LEU A 218 18.30 -7.03 20.64
C LEU A 218 19.42 -6.92 19.60
N LEU A 219 19.09 -6.51 18.37
CA LEU A 219 20.07 -6.40 17.27
C LEU A 219 20.96 -5.16 17.36
N TYR A 220 20.42 -4.02 17.81
CA TYR A 220 21.09 -2.71 17.72
C TYR A 220 21.22 -1.97 19.05
N GLY A 221 20.66 -2.52 20.13
CA GLY A 221 20.56 -1.87 21.43
C GLY A 221 19.34 -0.93 21.54
N PRO A 222 18.94 -0.61 22.78
CA PRO A 222 17.72 0.16 23.07
C PRO A 222 17.81 1.62 22.62
N GLN A 223 19.00 2.20 22.42
CA GLN A 223 19.14 3.59 21.98
C GLN A 223 19.06 3.77 20.45
N LYS A 224 19.45 2.76 19.67
CA LYS A 224 19.61 2.89 18.20
C LYS A 224 18.52 2.18 17.40
N ASN A 225 17.80 1.23 18.00
CA ASN A 225 16.84 0.40 17.27
C ASN A 225 15.83 1.22 16.44
N GLU A 226 15.21 2.25 17.02
CA GLU A 226 14.16 3.00 16.36
C GLU A 226 14.71 3.79 15.17
N ALA A 227 15.86 4.44 15.36
CA ALA A 227 16.55 5.19 14.32
C ALA A 227 16.97 4.29 13.15
N VAL A 228 17.37 3.05 13.41
CA VAL A 228 17.77 2.07 12.39
C VAL A 228 16.55 1.48 11.69
N LEU A 229 15.58 0.93 12.44
CA LEU A 229 14.43 0.23 11.88
C LEU A 229 13.51 1.15 11.09
N ASN A 230 13.33 2.39 11.55
CA ASN A 230 12.47 3.37 10.88
C ASN A 230 13.21 4.25 9.89
N SER A 231 14.53 4.04 9.70
CA SER A 231 15.34 4.82 8.77
C SER A 231 14.75 4.80 7.37
N VAL A 232 14.65 5.97 6.77
CA VAL A 232 14.15 6.14 5.42
C VAL A 232 15.33 6.48 4.52
N ARG A 233 15.50 5.71 3.44
CA ARG A 233 16.51 6.00 2.43
C ARG A 233 16.16 7.28 1.65
N SER A 234 17.19 7.93 1.12
CA SER A 234 17.01 9.11 0.28
C SER A 234 16.11 8.82 -0.92
N PRO A 235 15.27 9.77 -1.37
CA PRO A 235 14.40 9.59 -2.52
C PRO A 235 15.18 9.11 -3.76
N GLY A 236 14.58 8.18 -4.50
CA GLY A 236 15.19 7.53 -5.66
C GLY A 236 16.08 6.33 -5.35
N LEU A 237 16.35 5.99 -4.08
CA LEU A 237 17.01 4.75 -3.70
C LEU A 237 15.99 3.61 -3.49
N PRO A 238 16.37 2.35 -3.78
CA PRO A 238 15.51 1.21 -3.51
C PRO A 238 15.35 0.98 -2.01
N LEU A 239 14.21 0.39 -1.60
CA LEU A 239 13.92 0.05 -0.20
C LEU A 239 15.02 -0.83 0.42
N VAL A 240 15.45 -1.85 -0.32
CA VAL A 240 16.46 -2.82 0.10
C VAL A 240 17.42 -3.09 -1.06
N ASP A 241 18.69 -3.37 -0.74
CA ASP A 241 19.68 -3.76 -1.74
C ASP A 241 19.60 -5.26 -2.05
N ASP A 242 19.39 -6.09 -1.03
CA ASP A 242 19.22 -7.54 -1.16
C ASP A 242 17.77 -7.96 -0.87
N TRP A 243 17.00 -8.15 -1.95
CA TRP A 243 15.62 -8.62 -1.90
C TRP A 243 15.47 -10.07 -1.43
N SER A 244 16.51 -10.89 -1.57
CA SER A 244 16.51 -12.27 -1.07
C SER A 244 16.69 -12.28 0.45
N CYS A 245 17.54 -11.40 0.98
CA CYS A 245 17.64 -11.15 2.41
C CYS A 245 16.29 -10.70 2.97
N LEU A 246 15.61 -9.71 2.34
CA LEU A 246 14.32 -9.21 2.82
C LEU A 246 13.30 -10.35 2.99
N LYS A 247 13.16 -11.20 1.98
CA LYS A 247 12.28 -12.36 2.04
C LYS A 247 12.70 -13.36 3.13
N SER A 248 14.01 -13.57 3.31
CA SER A 248 14.54 -14.44 4.36
C SER A 248 14.22 -13.91 5.77
N MET A 249 14.46 -12.62 6.04
CA MET A 249 14.17 -12.01 7.35
C MET A 249 12.69 -12.06 7.70
N VAL A 250 11.81 -11.87 6.70
CA VAL A 250 10.36 -12.03 6.87
C VAL A 250 9.99 -13.46 7.24
N ARG A 251 10.54 -14.46 6.54
CA ARG A 251 10.27 -15.88 6.86
C ARG A 251 10.77 -16.26 8.24
N VAL A 252 11.97 -15.82 8.63
CA VAL A 252 12.52 -16.04 9.98
C VAL A 252 11.61 -15.43 11.03
N PHE A 253 11.18 -14.18 10.83
CA PHE A 253 10.24 -13.54 11.73
C PHE A 253 8.94 -14.34 11.85
N GLU A 254 8.28 -14.66 10.74
CA GLU A 254 6.98 -15.34 10.79
C GLU A 254 7.05 -16.75 11.38
N LYS A 255 8.18 -17.43 11.21
CA LYS A 255 8.43 -18.77 11.79
C LYS A 255 8.36 -18.75 13.31
N HIS A 256 8.80 -17.66 13.95
CA HIS A 256 8.91 -17.57 15.40
C HIS A 256 7.86 -16.65 16.03
N CYS A 257 7.45 -15.60 15.33
CA CYS A 257 6.58 -14.55 15.85
C CYS A 257 5.16 -14.56 15.26
N GLY A 258 4.86 -15.48 14.33
CA GLY A 258 3.56 -15.57 13.67
C GLY A 258 3.45 -14.69 12.42
N SER A 259 2.37 -14.89 11.67
CA SER A 259 2.15 -14.27 10.36
C SER A 259 1.98 -12.76 10.47
N LEU A 260 2.58 -12.04 9.53
CA LEU A 260 2.46 -10.60 9.41
C LEU A 260 1.02 -10.17 9.12
N THR A 261 0.21 -11.02 8.47
CA THR A 261 -1.07 -10.62 7.85
C THR A 261 -0.88 -9.42 6.90
N GLN A 262 -1.97 -8.77 6.46
CA GLN A 262 -1.83 -7.54 5.67
C GLN A 262 -1.32 -6.36 6.52
N TYR A 263 -1.66 -6.32 7.81
CA TYR A 263 -1.22 -5.24 8.71
C TYR A 263 0.30 -5.18 8.84
N GLY A 264 0.95 -6.31 9.09
CA GLY A 264 2.38 -6.41 9.35
C GLY A 264 3.27 -6.09 8.15
N MET A 265 2.70 -5.96 6.94
CA MET A 265 3.43 -5.42 5.79
C MET A 265 4.02 -4.03 6.07
N LYS A 266 3.43 -3.26 7.00
CA LYS A 266 3.99 -1.98 7.48
C LYS A 266 5.45 -2.09 7.97
N HIS A 267 5.85 -3.27 8.44
CA HIS A 267 7.19 -3.52 8.95
C HIS A 267 8.21 -3.92 7.88
N MET A 268 7.84 -3.94 6.59
CA MET A 268 8.81 -4.27 5.52
C MET A 268 10.02 -3.36 5.52
N ARG A 269 9.87 -2.08 5.87
CA ARG A 269 11.01 -1.17 6.04
C ARG A 269 11.96 -1.59 7.16
N ALA A 270 11.43 -2.07 8.28
CA ALA A 270 12.24 -2.57 9.39
C ALA A 270 13.08 -3.77 8.94
N PHE A 271 12.47 -4.75 8.26
CA PHE A 271 13.20 -5.90 7.71
C PHE A 271 14.20 -5.51 6.62
N ALA A 272 13.85 -4.57 5.75
CA ALA A 272 14.77 -4.04 4.75
C ALA A 272 15.99 -3.37 5.41
N ASN A 273 15.77 -2.57 6.45
CA ASN A 273 16.85 -1.94 7.21
C ASN A 273 17.71 -2.95 7.95
N ILE A 274 17.14 -4.07 8.42
CA ILE A 274 17.92 -5.19 8.95
C ILE A 274 18.88 -5.76 7.91
N CYS A 275 18.38 -6.00 6.69
CA CYS A 275 19.21 -6.45 5.58
C CYS A 275 20.28 -5.43 5.17
N ASN A 276 19.90 -4.16 5.07
CA ASN A 276 20.80 -3.07 4.66
C ASN A 276 21.93 -2.82 5.67
N ASN A 277 21.76 -3.25 6.93
CA ASN A 277 22.80 -3.20 7.97
C ASN A 277 23.61 -4.50 8.09
N GLY A 278 23.43 -5.45 7.17
CA GLY A 278 24.26 -6.66 7.10
C GLY A 278 24.01 -7.65 8.24
N VAL A 279 22.84 -7.62 8.89
CA VAL A 279 22.49 -8.59 9.93
C VAL A 279 22.37 -9.99 9.33
N SER A 280 23.03 -10.96 9.97
CA SER A 280 22.96 -12.35 9.54
C SER A 280 21.59 -12.96 9.85
N GLN A 281 21.19 -13.95 9.05
CA GLN A 281 19.96 -14.71 9.31
C GLN A 281 19.98 -15.38 10.69
N ALA A 282 21.14 -15.86 11.14
CA ALA A 282 21.29 -16.48 12.47
C ALA A 282 21.02 -15.48 13.61
N SER A 283 21.55 -14.26 13.49
CA SER A 283 21.30 -13.19 14.48
C SER A 283 19.83 -12.77 14.51
N MET A 284 19.18 -12.72 13.35
CA MET A 284 17.73 -12.47 13.27
C MET A 284 16.94 -13.61 13.92
N GLU A 285 17.32 -14.86 13.67
CA GLU A 285 16.66 -16.04 14.25
C GLU A 285 16.80 -16.08 15.77
N GLU A 286 17.99 -15.81 16.31
CA GLU A 286 18.23 -15.70 17.75
C GLU A 286 17.40 -14.58 18.40
N ALA A 287 17.34 -13.40 17.77
CA ALA A 287 16.53 -12.28 18.26
C ALA A 287 15.02 -12.59 18.23
N CYS A 288 14.54 -13.27 17.17
CA CYS A 288 13.16 -13.71 17.07
C CYS A 288 12.80 -14.76 18.13
N LEU A 289 13.67 -15.75 18.34
CA LEU A 289 13.48 -16.74 19.41
C LEU A 289 13.39 -16.07 20.77
N ALA A 290 14.36 -15.21 21.12
CA ALA A 290 14.36 -14.51 22.40
C ALA A 290 13.11 -13.61 22.61
N THR A 291 12.53 -13.11 21.53
CA THR A 291 11.35 -12.22 21.57
C THR A 291 10.03 -12.98 21.64
N CYS A 292 9.92 -14.10 20.92
CA CYS A 292 8.64 -14.74 20.61
C CYS A 292 8.47 -16.17 21.18
N ASP A 293 9.45 -16.71 21.91
CA ASP A 293 9.45 -18.11 22.38
C ASP A 293 8.18 -18.54 23.14
N ASN A 294 7.57 -17.61 23.87
CA ASN A 294 6.37 -17.86 24.69
C ASN A 294 5.06 -17.40 24.01
N HIS A 295 5.09 -17.01 22.74
CA HIS A 295 3.91 -16.51 22.04
C HIS A 295 3.21 -17.63 21.27
N ASP A 296 1.97 -17.95 21.66
CA ASP A 296 1.08 -18.80 20.87
C ASP A 296 0.38 -17.96 19.79
N ALA A 297 0.87 -18.07 18.55
CA ALA A 297 0.29 -17.39 17.39
C ALA A 297 -1.07 -17.95 16.96
N GLY A 298 -1.49 -19.12 17.47
CA GLY A 298 -2.76 -19.76 17.17
C GLY A 298 -3.09 -19.77 15.68
N GLN A 299 -4.21 -19.14 15.31
CA GLN A 299 -4.68 -19.06 13.92
C GLN A 299 -3.74 -18.27 12.98
N TRP A 300 -2.90 -17.38 13.52
CA TRP A 300 -1.97 -16.56 12.74
C TRP A 300 -0.62 -17.24 12.52
N HIS A 301 -0.43 -18.49 12.90
CA HIS A 301 0.81 -19.19 12.57
C HIS A 301 0.93 -19.44 11.04
N PRO A 302 2.10 -19.24 10.40
CA PRO A 302 2.26 -19.41 8.96
C PRO A 302 2.00 -20.84 8.47
N SER A 303 2.00 -21.85 9.34
CA SER A 303 1.57 -23.21 8.99
C SER A 303 0.12 -23.30 8.52
N ASN A 304 -0.73 -22.32 8.88
CA ASN A 304 -2.15 -22.33 8.55
C ASN A 304 -2.45 -21.65 7.19
N LYS A 305 -1.69 -20.61 6.83
CA LYS A 305 -1.98 -19.74 5.67
C LYS A 305 -0.80 -19.51 4.73
N GLY A 306 0.36 -20.10 5.03
CA GLY A 306 1.61 -19.86 4.32
C GLY A 306 2.40 -18.66 4.85
N PHE A 307 3.65 -18.54 4.41
CA PHE A 307 4.52 -17.40 4.68
C PHE A 307 4.22 -16.25 3.72
N SER A 308 4.39 -15.02 4.19
CA SER A 308 4.23 -13.79 3.40
C SER A 308 5.23 -13.67 2.26
N ALA A 309 6.41 -14.27 2.41
CA ALA A 309 7.50 -14.30 1.43
C ALA A 309 7.77 -15.71 0.89
#